data_AF-X1IE84-F1
#
_entry.id   AF-X1IE84-F1
#
_cell.length_a   1.000
_cell.length_b   1.000
_cell.length_c   1.000
_cell.angle_alpha   90.00
_cell.angle_beta   90.00
_cell.angle_gamma   90.00
#
_symmetry.space_group_name_H-M   'P 1'
#
loop_
_entity.id
_entity.type
_entity.pdbx_description
1 polymer ?
#
loop_
_entity_poly.entity_id
_entity_poly.type
_entity_poly.pdbx_seq_one_letter_code
_entity_poly.pdbx_strand_id
1 'polypeptide(L)'
;MIGEMIILGFRGTQVNNSSKIVKDINKYYIGGVILFDYDVPSKSFPRNIVDPKQTKKLIEDLKKLTRSDLLVAVDAEGGYVNRLKAEYGFIQIE
;
A
#
# COMPACT_ATOMS: atom_id res chain seq x y z
N MET A 1 -4.59 -13.59 -18.78
CA MET A 1 -5.09 -12.51 -17.90
C MET A 1 -3.95 -11.54 -17.64
N ILE A 2 -4.05 -10.28 -18.08
CA ILE A 2 -2.94 -9.30 -18.00
C ILE A 2 -2.93 -8.58 -16.64
N GLY A 3 -4.08 -8.43 -15.98
CA GLY A 3 -4.20 -7.71 -14.70
C GLY A 3 -3.30 -8.27 -13.59
N GLU A 4 -3.11 -9.58 -13.54
CA GLU A 4 -2.27 -10.23 -12.52
C GLU A 4 -0.78 -9.85 -12.66
N MET A 5 -0.37 -9.32 -13.81
CA MET A 5 0.98 -8.81 -14.07
C MET A 5 1.14 -7.32 -13.70
N ILE A 6 0.08 -6.68 -13.20
CA ILE A 6 0.05 -5.24 -12.91
C ILE A 6 0.11 -5.01 -11.40
N ILE A 7 0.92 -4.02 -11.00
CA ILE A 7 0.96 -3.44 -9.65
C ILE A 7 0.45 -2.01 -9.71
N LEU A 8 -0.49 -1.64 -8.83
CA LEU A 8 -1.07 -0.30 -8.77
C LEU A 8 -0.74 0.44 -7.48
N GLY A 9 -0.40 1.73 -7.59
CA GLY A 9 -0.40 2.65 -6.46
C GLY A 9 -1.79 3.22 -6.21
N PHE A 10 -2.08 3.62 -4.97
CA PHE A 10 -3.34 4.28 -4.62
C PHE A 10 -3.14 5.34 -3.52
N ARG A 11 -4.23 5.98 -3.08
CA ARG A 11 -4.24 6.94 -1.97
C ARG A 11 -5.22 6.49 -0.90
N GLY A 12 -4.91 6.79 0.35
CA GLY A 12 -5.72 6.48 1.51
C GLY A 12 -5.02 5.52 2.45
N THR A 13 -5.27 5.71 3.74
CA THR A 13 -4.72 4.92 4.85
C THR A 13 -5.68 3.82 5.30
N GLN A 14 -6.87 3.76 4.73
CA GLN A 14 -7.91 2.78 5.01
C GLN A 14 -8.67 2.45 3.73
N VAL A 15 -9.26 1.26 3.68
CA VAL A 15 -10.09 0.83 2.55
C VAL A 15 -11.38 0.18 3.04
N ASN A 16 -12.39 0.22 2.19
CA ASN A 16 -13.66 -0.49 2.36
C ASN A 16 -14.16 -0.97 0.99
N ASN A 17 -15.33 -1.61 0.95
CA ASN A 17 -15.92 -2.13 -0.30
C ASN A 17 -16.17 -1.07 -1.38
N SER A 18 -16.31 0.21 -1.02
CA SER A 18 -16.53 1.28 -1.99
C SER A 18 -15.24 1.90 -2.53
N SER A 19 -14.10 1.64 -1.88
CA SER A 19 -12.78 2.13 -2.27
C SER A 19 -12.42 1.73 -3.71
N LYS A 20 -11.91 2.68 -4.49
CA LYS A 20 -11.56 2.46 -5.89
C LYS A 20 -10.53 1.34 -6.07
N ILE A 21 -9.49 1.28 -5.24
CA ILE A 21 -8.47 0.23 -5.33
C ILE A 21 -9.04 -1.18 -5.12
N VAL A 22 -9.98 -1.34 -4.18
CA VAL A 22 -10.66 -2.62 -3.92
C VAL A 22 -11.49 -3.03 -5.15
N LYS A 23 -12.24 -2.08 -5.73
CA LYS A 23 -13.02 -2.32 -6.96
C LYS A 23 -12.12 -2.68 -8.14
N ASP A 24 -11.00 -1.98 -8.30
CA ASP A 24 -10.07 -2.21 -9.41
C ASP A 24 -9.39 -3.57 -9.29
N ILE A 25 -8.94 -3.97 -8.10
CA ILE A 25 -8.34 -5.29 -7.87
C ILE A 25 -9.34 -6.39 -8.24
N ASN A 26 -10.58 -6.30 -7.76
CA ASN A 26 -11.59 -7.32 -7.99
C ASN A 26 -12.08 -7.36 -9.45
N LYS A 27 -12.24 -6.20 -10.09
CA LYS A 27 -12.75 -6.11 -11.47
C LYS A 27 -11.71 -6.51 -12.51
N TYR A 28 -10.46 -6.12 -12.29
CA TYR A 28 -9.38 -6.27 -13.28
C TYR A 28 -8.39 -7.36 -12.93
N TYR A 29 -8.57 -8.07 -11.81
CA TYR A 29 -7.66 -9.10 -11.31
C TYR A 29 -6.24 -8.57 -11.13
N ILE A 30 -6.10 -7.38 -10.51
CA ILE A 30 -4.79 -6.76 -10.29
C ILE A 30 -3.93 -7.66 -9.40
N GLY A 31 -2.68 -7.90 -9.80
CA GLY A 31 -1.78 -8.82 -9.10
C GLY A 31 -1.21 -8.25 -7.79
N GLY A 32 -1.05 -6.93 -7.70
CA GLY A 32 -0.55 -6.31 -6.49
C GLY A 32 -0.78 -4.81 -6.35
N VAL A 33 -0.40 -4.31 -5.19
CA VAL A 33 -0.38 -2.88 -4.88
C VAL A 33 0.98 -2.46 -4.34
N ILE A 34 1.35 -1.19 -4.54
CA ILE A 34 2.54 -0.59 -3.96
C ILE A 34 2.15 0.54 -3.00
N LEU A 35 2.74 0.53 -1.80
CA LEU A 35 2.48 1.49 -0.74
C LEU A 35 3.55 2.58 -0.68
N PHE A 36 3.12 3.79 -0.32
CA PHE A 36 3.99 4.94 -0.12
C PHE A 36 3.62 5.68 1.17
N ASP A 37 4.61 6.34 1.79
CA ASP A 37 4.41 7.30 2.88
C ASP A 37 4.05 8.69 2.33
N TYR A 38 4.72 9.13 1.26
CA TYR A 38 4.54 10.44 0.65
C TYR A 38 3.78 10.40 -0.68
N ASP A 39 2.90 11.37 -0.90
CA ASP A 39 2.22 11.58 -2.18
C ASP A 39 2.89 12.69 -2.97
N VAL A 40 3.83 12.34 -3.85
CA VAL A 40 4.56 13.29 -4.70
C VAL A 40 3.63 14.26 -5.47
N PRO A 41 2.53 13.80 -6.12
CA PRO A 41 1.61 14.71 -6.82
C PRO A 41 0.95 15.77 -5.92
N SER A 42 0.51 15.42 -4.71
CA SER A 42 -0.13 16.37 -3.78
C SER A 42 0.85 17.02 -2.80
N LYS A 43 2.12 16.61 -2.83
CA LYS A 43 3.20 17.05 -1.95
C LYS A 43 2.88 16.90 -0.46
N SER A 44 2.17 15.84 -0.08
CA SER A 44 1.68 15.66 1.29
C SER A 44 1.86 14.25 1.84
N PHE A 45 1.90 14.17 3.17
CA PHE A 45 1.76 12.95 3.96
C PHE A 45 0.36 12.91 4.63
N PRO A 46 -0.15 11.73 5.00
CA PRO A 46 0.30 10.40 4.59
C PRO A 46 -0.37 9.98 3.27
N ARG A 47 0.31 9.18 2.46
CA ARG A 47 -0.31 8.54 1.29
C ARG A 47 -1.01 7.23 1.64
N ASN A 48 -0.26 6.26 2.18
CA ASN A 48 -0.77 4.97 2.66
C ASN A 48 -0.26 4.59 4.05
N ILE A 49 0.95 5.03 4.40
CA ILE A 49 1.69 4.60 5.59
C ILE A 49 1.62 5.72 6.65
N VAL A 50 1.15 5.36 7.85
CA VAL A 50 1.13 6.24 9.04
C VAL A 50 2.01 5.66 10.14
N ASP A 51 1.77 4.40 10.50
CA ASP A 51 2.51 3.65 11.53
C ASP A 51 2.36 2.14 11.28
N PRO A 52 3.10 1.26 11.98
CA PRO A 52 3.01 -0.19 11.79
C PRO A 52 1.62 -0.77 12.01
N LYS A 53 0.86 -0.28 13.00
CA LYS A 53 -0.46 -0.82 13.35
C LYS A 53 -1.49 -0.48 12.28
N GLN A 54 -1.51 0.77 11.83
CA GLN A 54 -2.38 1.23 10.75
C GLN A 54 -2.01 0.55 9.42
N THR A 55 -0.72 0.45 9.09
CA THR A 55 -0.27 -0.15 7.83
C THR A 55 -0.63 -1.64 7.78
N LYS A 56 -0.45 -2.36 8.89
CA LYS A 56 -0.90 -3.76 9.02
C LYS A 56 -2.40 -3.88 8.78
N LYS A 57 -3.21 -3.01 9.41
CA LYS A 57 -4.66 -3.01 9.24
C LYS A 57 -5.10 -2.74 7.79
N LEU A 58 -4.45 -1.78 7.11
CA LEU A 58 -4.69 -1.49 5.69
C LEU A 58 -4.43 -2.72 4.81
N ILE A 59 -3.32 -3.43 5.04
CA ILE A 59 -2.96 -4.65 4.30
C ILE A 59 -3.97 -5.77 4.56
N GLU A 60 -4.34 -5.99 5.82
CA GLU A 60 -5.36 -6.99 6.19
C GLU A 60 -6.70 -6.70 5.52
N ASP A 61 -7.15 -5.45 5.52
CA ASP A 61 -8.41 -5.06 4.89
C ASP A 61 -8.36 -5.19 3.37
N LEU A 62 -7.26 -4.80 2.71
CA LEU A 62 -7.07 -5.04 1.28
C LEU A 62 -7.20 -6.52 0.93
N LYS A 63 -6.48 -7.40 1.64
CA LYS A 63 -6.50 -8.83 1.40
C LYS A 63 -7.87 -9.45 1.69
N LYS A 64 -8.54 -9.01 2.76
CA LYS A 64 -9.88 -9.48 3.13
C LYS A 64 -10.94 -9.08 2.11
N LEU A 65 -10.87 -7.87 1.56
CA LEU A 65 -11.86 -7.32 0.64
C LEU A 65 -11.58 -7.71 -0.83
N THR A 66 -10.44 -8.35 -1.11
CA THR A 66 -10.04 -8.75 -2.46
C THR A 66 -9.63 -10.23 -2.53
N ARG A 67 -8.36 -10.55 -2.28
CA ARG A 67 -7.79 -11.90 -2.26
C ARG A 67 -6.63 -11.99 -1.26
N SER A 68 -6.47 -13.15 -0.62
CA SER A 68 -5.48 -13.37 0.45
C SER A 68 -4.02 -13.35 -0.05
N ASP A 69 -3.81 -13.68 -1.31
CA ASP A 69 -2.54 -13.76 -2.02
C ASP A 69 -2.19 -12.47 -2.81
N LEU A 70 -2.91 -11.36 -2.59
CA LEU A 70 -2.56 -10.06 -3.17
C LEU A 70 -1.12 -9.68 -2.78
N LEU A 71 -0.28 -9.39 -3.79
CA LEU A 71 1.07 -8.88 -3.57
C LEU A 71 1.00 -7.45 -3.03
N VAL A 72 1.71 -7.17 -1.95
CA VAL A 72 1.87 -5.82 -1.40
C VAL A 72 3.36 -5.48 -1.41
N ALA A 73 3.71 -4.44 -2.14
CA ALA A 73 5.08 -3.97 -2.32
C ALA A 73 5.31 -2.62 -1.64
N VAL A 74 6.58 -2.32 -1.34
CA VAL A 74 7.06 -1.04 -0.80
C VAL A 74 8.54 -0.88 -1.13
N ASP A 75 9.00 0.35 -1.37
CA ASP A 75 10.44 0.65 -1.45
C ASP A 75 11.01 0.83 -0.04
N ALA A 76 11.74 -0.16 0.44
CA ALA A 76 12.33 -0.18 1.78
C ALA A 76 13.81 -0.55 1.70
N GLU A 77 14.58 0.30 1.00
CA GLU A 77 15.99 0.07 0.71
C GLU A 77 16.92 0.52 1.84
N GLY A 78 16.43 1.34 2.77
CA GLY A 78 17.26 2.05 3.75
C GLY A 78 17.65 3.46 3.27
N GLY A 79 18.33 4.21 4.12
CA GLY A 79 18.77 5.57 3.82
C GLY A 79 17.65 6.49 3.29
N TYR A 80 17.86 7.10 2.11
CA TYR A 80 16.91 8.04 1.49
C TYR A 80 15.73 7.37 0.79
N VAL A 81 15.84 6.08 0.44
CA VAL A 81 14.78 5.33 -0.25
C VAL A 81 14.16 4.33 0.72
N ASN A 82 13.52 4.90 1.75
CA ASN A 82 12.80 4.12 2.75
C ASN A 82 11.43 4.74 3.04
N ARG A 83 10.34 4.05 2.70
CA ARG A 83 8.97 4.46 3.07
C ARG A 83 8.57 3.99 4.48
N LEU A 84 9.30 3.05 5.07
CA LEU A 84 9.08 2.49 6.41
C LEU A 84 10.08 3.09 7.40
N LYS A 85 9.89 4.37 7.72
CA LYS A 85 10.83 5.13 8.54
C LYS A 85 10.69 4.85 10.04
N ALA A 86 11.79 4.93 10.76
CA ALA A 86 11.82 4.79 12.22
C ALA A 86 10.97 5.86 12.93
N GLU A 87 10.88 7.07 12.37
CA GLU A 87 10.04 8.15 12.90
C GLU A 87 8.53 7.81 12.89
N TYR A 88 8.09 6.86 12.06
CA TYR A 88 6.72 6.33 12.05
C TYR A 88 6.56 5.10 12.98
N GLY A 89 7.63 4.65 13.62
CA GLY A 89 7.65 3.48 14.51
C GLY A 89 8.03 2.16 13.84
N PHE A 90 8.54 2.17 12.60
CA PHE A 90 9.10 0.97 11.97
C PHE A 90 10.52 0.67 12.46
N ILE A 91 10.97 -0.56 12.28
CA ILE A 91 12.36 -0.94 12.52
C ILE A 91 13.23 -0.22 11.48
N GLN A 92 14.38 0.30 11.93
CA GLN A 92 15.35 0.92 11.03
C GLN A 92 15.96 -0.12 10.10
N ILE A 93 15.96 0.18 8.81
CA ILE A 93 16.60 -0.60 7.75
C ILE A 93 17.91 0.10 7.42
N GLU A 94 19.03 -0.62 7.56
CA GLU A 94 20.39 -0.14 7.30
C GLU A 94 20.77 -0.28 5.83
#